data_AF-A0AAV5DP12-F1
#
_entry.id   AF-A0AAV5DP12-F1
#
_cell.length_a   1.000
_cell.length_b   1.000
_cell.length_c   1.000
_cell.angle_alpha   90.00
_cell.angle_beta   90.00
_cell.angle_gamma   90.00
#
_symmetry.space_group_name_H-M   'P 1'
#
loop_
_entity.id
_entity.type
_entity.pdbx_description
1 polymer ?
#
loop_
_entity_poly.entity_id
_entity_poly.type
_entity_poly.pdbx_seq_one_letter_code
_entity_poly.pdbx_strand_id
1 'polypeptide(L)'
;MESDGEDAAPAPPHPCGAGHRASHSLPTSEGGRVCLSCAAALLSSAATAPSHHVAHALVSLSLALADPAFLAPLRAAHPHLLAGPLAEALAGAAARRDAALAAQACDLAADLAAAVGAPAASELVARLARVLSSGSLVKHLHTVA
;
A
#
# COMPACT_ATOMS: atom_id res chain seq x y z
N MET A 1 -13.34 40.72 17.73
CA MET A 1 -12.25 39.74 17.90
C MET A 1 -12.35 38.83 16.69
N GLU A 2 -11.76 39.28 15.60
CA GLU A 2 -11.66 38.52 14.35
C GLU A 2 -10.46 37.60 14.52
N SER A 3 -10.71 36.30 14.58
CA SER A 3 -9.68 35.27 14.57
C SER A 3 -9.56 34.85 13.12
N ASP A 4 -8.62 35.47 12.40
CA ASP A 4 -8.22 35.04 11.07
C ASP A 4 -7.74 33.58 11.17
N GLY A 5 -8.60 32.68 10.72
CA GLY A 5 -8.24 31.30 10.45
C GLY A 5 -7.30 31.33 9.26
N GLU A 6 -6.00 31.41 9.55
CA GLU A 6 -4.94 31.25 8.57
C GLU A 6 -5.09 29.85 7.97
N ASP A 7 -5.79 29.77 6.85
CA ASP A 7 -5.82 28.62 5.95
C ASP A 7 -4.39 28.45 5.46
N ALA A 8 -3.61 27.69 6.24
CA ALA A 8 -2.21 27.44 5.95
C ALA A 8 -2.14 26.75 4.58
N ALA A 9 -1.72 27.50 3.57
CA ALA A 9 -1.53 26.99 2.22
C ALA A 9 -0.74 25.67 2.29
N PRO A 10 -1.17 24.62 1.56
CA PRO A 10 -0.53 23.32 1.65
C PRO A 10 0.96 23.46 1.32
N ALA A 11 1.82 22.95 2.22
CA ALA A 11 3.27 22.94 2.02
C ALA A 11 3.61 22.34 0.64
N PRO A 12 4.62 22.89 -0.07
CA PRO A 12 4.93 22.49 -1.42
C PRO A 12 5.23 20.97 -1.50
N PRO A 13 4.86 20.32 -2.61
CA PRO A 13 5.09 18.89 -2.76
C PRO A 13 6.60 18.62 -2.83
N HIS A 14 7.11 17.79 -1.92
CA HIS A 14 8.52 17.42 -1.86
C HIS A 14 8.76 16.03 -2.48
N PRO A 15 9.65 15.89 -3.47
CA PRO A 15 10.01 14.59 -4.02
C PRO A 15 10.69 13.74 -2.95
N CYS A 16 10.57 12.42 -3.09
CA CYS A 16 11.33 11.49 -2.25
C CYS A 16 12.82 11.47 -2.67
N GLY A 17 13.69 10.95 -1.79
CA GLY A 17 15.13 10.83 -2.07
C GLY A 17 15.50 9.92 -3.25
N ALA A 18 14.55 9.11 -3.75
CA ALA A 18 14.75 8.23 -4.91
C ALA A 18 14.40 8.88 -6.26
N GLY A 19 14.06 10.18 -6.29
CA GLY A 19 13.78 10.91 -7.54
C GLY A 19 12.37 10.68 -8.12
N HIS A 20 11.46 10.03 -7.39
CA HIS A 20 10.07 9.91 -7.83
C HIS A 20 9.33 11.25 -7.82
N ARG A 21 8.26 11.34 -8.63
CA ARG A 21 7.39 12.52 -8.72
C ARG A 21 6.91 12.94 -7.34
N ALA A 22 6.97 14.25 -7.07
CA ALA A 22 6.57 14.82 -5.79
C ALA A 22 5.10 14.55 -5.44
N SER A 23 4.22 14.39 -6.44
CA SER A 23 2.82 13.98 -6.23
C SER A 23 2.67 12.60 -5.58
N HIS A 24 3.65 11.71 -5.73
CA HIS A 24 3.62 10.38 -5.11
C HIS A 24 4.14 10.37 -3.67
N SER A 25 4.70 11.48 -3.20
CA SER A 25 5.22 11.64 -1.84
C SER A 25 4.13 12.29 -1.01
N LEU A 26 3.34 11.48 -0.31
CA LEU A 26 2.19 11.95 0.45
C LEU A 26 2.60 12.33 1.88
N PRO A 27 2.10 13.44 2.42
CA PRO A 27 2.42 13.86 3.77
C PRO A 27 1.76 12.96 4.82
N THR A 28 2.33 12.95 6.03
CA THR A 28 1.70 12.44 7.24
C THR A 28 1.54 13.58 8.26
N SER A 29 0.59 13.45 9.19
CA SER A 29 0.30 14.41 10.26
C SER A 29 1.51 14.61 11.20
N GLU A 30 2.38 13.61 11.33
CA GLU A 30 3.64 13.68 12.09
C GLU A 30 4.76 14.46 11.38
N GLY A 31 4.47 15.14 10.26
CA GLY A 31 5.45 15.91 9.48
C GLY A 31 6.35 15.04 8.58
N GLY A 32 6.09 13.74 8.53
CA GLY A 32 6.76 12.78 7.64
C GLY A 32 6.13 12.71 6.26
N ARG A 33 6.69 11.85 5.40
CA ARG A 33 6.13 11.56 4.07
C ARG A 33 6.29 10.09 3.71
N VAL A 34 5.30 9.55 3.02
CA VAL A 34 5.32 8.20 2.45
C VAL A 34 5.28 8.30 0.93
N CYS A 35 6.28 7.73 0.26
CA CYS A 35 6.32 7.69 -1.19
C CYS A 35 5.61 6.43 -1.73
N LEU A 36 4.48 6.63 -2.40
CA LEU A 36 3.69 5.57 -3.01
C LEU A 36 4.46 4.78 -4.06
N SER A 37 5.35 5.42 -4.84
CA SER A 37 6.19 4.71 -5.80
C SER A 37 7.26 3.84 -5.14
N CYS A 38 7.88 4.31 -4.05
CA CYS A 38 8.83 3.49 -3.32
C CYS A 38 8.14 2.29 -2.67
N ALA A 39 6.97 2.52 -2.07
CA ALA A 39 6.15 1.46 -1.49
C ALA A 39 5.73 0.45 -2.55
N ALA A 40 5.22 0.90 -3.70
CA ALA A 40 4.86 0.06 -4.82
C ALA A 40 6.05 -0.80 -5.30
N ALA A 41 7.22 -0.20 -5.53
CA ALA A 41 8.39 -0.94 -5.98
C ALA A 41 8.84 -2.03 -4.98
N LEU A 42 8.77 -1.74 -3.68
CA LEU A 42 9.10 -2.72 -2.64
C LEU A 42 8.06 -3.86 -2.56
N LEU A 43 6.78 -3.54 -2.66
CA LEU A 43 5.70 -4.54 -2.69
C LEU A 43 5.78 -5.44 -3.93
N SER A 44 6.02 -4.84 -5.11
CA SER A 44 6.23 -5.55 -6.36
C SER A 44 7.46 -6.47 -6.34
N SER A 45 8.43 -6.21 -5.48
CA SER A 45 9.63 -7.05 -5.30
C SER A 45 9.52 -8.05 -4.15
N ALA A 46 8.35 -8.23 -3.52
CA ALA A 46 8.20 -9.05 -2.32
C ALA A 46 8.57 -10.54 -2.48
N ALA A 47 8.63 -11.05 -3.70
CA ALA A 47 9.08 -12.41 -3.97
C ALA A 47 10.59 -12.60 -3.70
N THR A 48 11.40 -11.53 -3.83
CA THR A 48 12.87 -11.58 -3.74
C THR A 48 13.44 -10.65 -2.67
N ALA A 49 12.72 -9.59 -2.30
CA ALA A 49 13.14 -8.66 -1.25
C ALA A 49 13.16 -9.33 0.14
N PRO A 50 14.03 -8.89 1.06
CA PRO A 50 13.99 -9.36 2.44
C PRO A 50 12.63 -9.13 3.09
N SER A 51 12.07 -10.18 3.69
CA SER A 51 10.70 -10.21 4.23
C SER A 51 10.42 -9.11 5.24
N HIS A 52 11.41 -8.80 6.07
CA HIS A 52 11.29 -7.75 7.10
C HIS A 52 11.14 -6.35 6.49
N HIS A 53 11.71 -6.08 5.31
CA HIS A 53 11.49 -4.80 4.62
C HIS A 53 10.05 -4.73 4.08
N VAL A 54 9.55 -5.81 3.48
CA VAL A 54 8.17 -5.87 2.98
C VAL A 54 7.18 -5.74 4.15
N ALA A 55 7.37 -6.49 5.23
CA ALA A 55 6.54 -6.42 6.42
C ALA A 55 6.54 -5.01 7.03
N HIS A 56 7.71 -4.38 7.15
CA HIS A 56 7.81 -3.01 7.64
C HIS A 56 7.06 -2.02 6.75
N ALA A 57 7.15 -2.17 5.43
CA ALA A 57 6.40 -1.33 4.49
C ALA A 57 4.89 -1.53 4.60
N LEU A 58 4.41 -2.77 4.76
CA LEU A 58 2.99 -3.07 4.96
C LEU A 58 2.46 -2.40 6.24
N VAL A 59 3.20 -2.53 7.36
CA VAL A 59 2.85 -1.87 8.62
C VAL A 59 2.86 -0.35 8.48
N SER A 60 3.89 0.21 7.83
CA SER A 60 4.00 1.66 7.62
C SER A 60 2.85 2.21 6.78
N LEU A 61 2.40 1.46 5.77
CA LEU A 61 1.24 1.83 4.97
C LEU A 61 -0.07 1.72 5.75
N SER A 62 -0.25 0.68 6.57
CA SER A 62 -1.45 0.55 7.41
C SER A 62 -1.58 1.73 8.38
N LEU A 63 -0.47 2.13 9.02
CA LEU A 63 -0.43 3.33 9.85
C LEU A 63 -0.74 4.60 9.05
N ALA A 64 -0.18 4.74 7.84
CA ALA A 64 -0.44 5.89 6.98
C ALA A 64 -1.91 5.95 6.53
N LEU A 65 -2.58 4.81 6.29
CA LEU A 65 -4.00 4.79 5.94
C LEU A 65 -4.91 5.27 7.06
N ALA A 66 -4.47 5.15 8.33
CA ALA A 66 -5.18 5.71 9.47
C ALA A 66 -5.02 7.25 9.60
N ASP A 67 -4.08 7.84 8.86
CA ASP A 67 -3.76 9.27 8.91
C ASP A 67 -4.54 10.04 7.84
N PRO A 68 -5.45 10.98 8.23
CA PRO A 68 -6.23 11.76 7.27
C PRO A 68 -5.37 12.61 6.31
N ALA A 69 -4.20 13.08 6.75
CA ALA A 69 -3.31 13.89 5.92
C ALA A 69 -2.71 13.09 4.75
N PHE A 70 -2.48 11.79 4.96
CA PHE A 70 -2.06 10.86 3.92
C PHE A 70 -3.25 10.40 3.06
N LEU A 71 -4.37 10.09 3.72
CA LEU A 71 -5.51 9.45 3.10
C LEU A 71 -6.25 10.36 2.11
N ALA A 72 -6.39 11.65 2.41
CA ALA A 72 -7.08 12.60 1.53
C ALA A 72 -6.43 12.70 0.13
N PRO A 73 -5.11 12.96 -0.01
CA PRO A 73 -4.47 13.00 -1.33
C PRO A 73 -4.37 11.61 -1.99
N LEU A 74 -4.25 10.53 -1.22
CA LEU A 74 -4.29 9.17 -1.76
C LEU A 74 -5.61 8.92 -2.51
N ARG A 75 -6.75 9.22 -1.88
CA ARG A 75 -8.09 9.06 -2.47
C ARG A 75 -8.29 9.94 -3.70
N ALA A 76 -7.86 11.19 -3.62
CA ALA A 76 -8.10 12.17 -4.67
C ALA A 76 -7.30 11.89 -5.95
N ALA A 77 -6.05 11.45 -5.82
CA ALA A 77 -5.13 11.39 -6.96
C ALA A 77 -4.61 9.98 -7.29
N HIS A 78 -4.61 9.06 -6.32
CA HIS A 78 -3.90 7.78 -6.43
C HIS A 78 -4.66 6.54 -5.93
N PRO A 79 -6.01 6.44 -6.03
CA PRO A 79 -6.76 5.37 -5.37
C PRO A 79 -6.45 3.97 -5.92
N HIS A 80 -5.93 3.87 -7.15
CA HIS A 80 -5.61 2.58 -7.81
C HIS A 80 -4.13 2.19 -7.71
N LEU A 81 -3.24 3.09 -7.24
CA LEU A 81 -1.80 2.96 -7.44
C LEU A 81 -1.20 1.74 -6.71
N LEU A 82 -1.71 1.40 -5.53
CA LEU A 82 -1.23 0.27 -4.73
C LEU A 82 -1.92 -1.06 -5.05
N ALA A 83 -2.97 -1.07 -5.90
CA ALA A 83 -3.76 -2.28 -6.13
C ALA A 83 -2.98 -3.41 -6.83
N GLY A 84 -2.18 -3.06 -7.86
CA GLY A 84 -1.27 -4.00 -8.50
C GLY A 84 -0.15 -4.48 -7.56
N PRO A 85 0.64 -3.56 -6.98
CA PRO A 85 1.72 -3.91 -6.07
C PRO A 85 1.30 -4.77 -4.87
N LEU A 86 0.12 -4.54 -4.28
CA LEU A 86 -0.38 -5.38 -3.18
C LEU A 86 -0.72 -6.81 -3.64
N ALA A 87 -1.29 -6.96 -4.84
CA ALA A 87 -1.55 -8.27 -5.41
C ALA A 87 -0.24 -9.03 -5.69
N GLU A 88 0.79 -8.32 -6.19
CA GLU A 88 2.13 -8.87 -6.38
C GLU A 88 2.80 -9.24 -5.04
N ALA A 89 2.63 -8.42 -4.00
CA ALA A 89 3.11 -8.72 -2.66
C ALA A 89 2.49 -10.00 -2.09
N LEU A 90 1.17 -10.17 -2.26
CA LEU A 90 0.47 -11.38 -1.86
C LEU A 90 0.95 -12.61 -2.64
N ALA A 91 1.18 -12.48 -3.95
CA ALA A 91 1.74 -13.55 -4.77
C ALA A 91 3.18 -13.92 -4.35
N GLY A 92 4.00 -12.93 -4.00
CA GLY A 92 5.36 -13.13 -3.47
C GLY A 92 5.36 -13.82 -2.11
N ALA A 93 4.49 -13.40 -1.19
CA ALA A 93 4.31 -14.05 0.11
C ALA A 93 3.86 -15.52 -0.05
N ALA A 94 2.93 -15.79 -0.98
CA ALA A 94 2.50 -17.13 -1.33
C ALA A 94 3.66 -18.00 -1.84
N ALA A 95 4.45 -17.49 -2.79
CA ALA A 95 5.60 -18.21 -3.36
C ALA A 95 6.65 -18.55 -2.30
N ARG A 96 6.80 -17.71 -1.28
CA ARG A 96 7.72 -17.92 -0.15
C ARG A 96 7.13 -18.76 0.98
N ARG A 97 5.85 -19.15 0.90
CA ARG A 97 5.08 -19.79 2.00
C ARG A 97 5.13 -18.99 3.30
N ASP A 98 5.11 -17.67 3.17
CA ASP A 98 5.18 -16.73 4.29
C ASP A 98 3.76 -16.31 4.71
N ALA A 99 3.13 -17.14 5.55
CA ALA A 99 1.74 -16.93 5.95
C ALA A 99 1.52 -15.62 6.72
N ALA A 100 2.50 -15.19 7.52
CA ALA A 100 2.43 -13.93 8.26
C ALA A 100 2.44 -12.73 7.31
N LEU A 101 3.33 -12.74 6.32
CA LEU A 101 3.39 -11.68 5.31
C LEU A 101 2.13 -11.65 4.43
N ALA A 102 1.60 -12.82 4.07
CA ALA A 102 0.35 -12.93 3.32
C ALA A 102 -0.84 -12.35 4.10
N ALA A 103 -0.94 -12.65 5.41
CA ALA A 103 -1.96 -12.07 6.28
C ALA A 103 -1.86 -10.55 6.33
N GLN A 104 -0.65 -10.00 6.59
CA GLN A 104 -0.43 -8.55 6.60
C GLN A 104 -0.81 -7.88 5.27
N ALA A 105 -0.51 -8.50 4.13
CA ALA A 105 -0.87 -7.99 2.82
C ALA A 105 -2.39 -7.99 2.60
N CYS A 106 -3.09 -9.02 3.07
CA CYS A 106 -4.56 -9.10 3.03
C CYS A 106 -5.21 -8.05 3.93
N ASP A 107 -4.73 -7.89 5.16
CA ASP A 107 -5.23 -6.89 6.12
C ASP A 107 -5.07 -5.48 5.55
N LEU A 108 -3.88 -5.15 5.05
CA LEU A 108 -3.64 -3.86 4.40
C LEU A 108 -4.51 -3.65 3.16
N ALA A 109 -4.78 -4.71 2.38
CA ALA A 109 -5.65 -4.59 1.22
C ALA A 109 -7.12 -4.36 1.63
N ALA A 110 -7.58 -4.93 2.75
CA ALA A 110 -8.90 -4.65 3.30
C ALA A 110 -9.00 -3.19 3.78
N ASP A 111 -7.99 -2.72 4.52
CA ASP A 111 -7.89 -1.32 4.96
C ASP A 111 -7.88 -0.38 3.76
N LEU A 112 -7.09 -0.69 2.73
CA LEU A 112 -7.02 0.11 1.51
C LEU A 112 -8.35 0.13 0.78
N ALA A 113 -9.04 -1.00 0.61
CA ALA A 113 -10.35 -1.07 -0.03
C ALA A 113 -11.39 -0.21 0.71
N ALA A 114 -11.43 -0.31 2.05
CA ALA A 114 -12.31 0.53 2.88
C ALA A 114 -11.94 2.02 2.77
N ALA A 115 -10.65 2.31 2.67
CA ALA A 115 -10.14 3.66 2.46
C ALA A 115 -10.56 4.23 1.09
N VAL A 116 -10.24 3.59 -0.03
CA VAL A 116 -10.39 4.21 -1.35
C VAL A 116 -11.80 4.16 -1.93
N GLY A 117 -12.65 3.24 -1.45
CA GLY A 117 -14.01 3.07 -1.95
C GLY A 117 -14.10 2.61 -3.42
N ALA A 118 -15.31 2.53 -3.96
CA ALA A 118 -15.53 2.15 -5.36
C ALA A 118 -15.19 3.31 -6.33
N PRO A 119 -14.64 3.04 -7.53
CA PRO A 119 -14.40 1.71 -8.12
C PRO A 119 -13.05 1.07 -7.77
N ALA A 120 -12.15 1.79 -7.09
CA ALA A 120 -10.80 1.32 -6.82
C ALA A 120 -10.75 0.08 -5.91
N ALA A 121 -11.61 0.03 -4.89
CA ALA A 121 -11.78 -1.14 -4.04
C ALA A 121 -12.17 -2.39 -4.84
N SER A 122 -13.07 -2.25 -5.82
CA SER A 122 -13.50 -3.36 -6.69
C SER A 122 -12.35 -3.88 -7.55
N GLU A 123 -11.52 -2.99 -8.09
CA GLU A 123 -10.33 -3.40 -8.84
C GLU A 123 -9.33 -4.15 -7.95
N LEU A 124 -9.06 -3.63 -6.75
CA LEU A 124 -8.18 -4.28 -5.78
C LEU A 124 -8.68 -5.69 -5.45
N VAL A 125 -9.96 -5.83 -5.10
CA VAL A 125 -10.58 -7.13 -4.82
C VAL A 125 -10.47 -8.07 -6.02
N ALA A 126 -10.72 -7.59 -7.24
CA ALA A 126 -10.60 -8.41 -8.44
C ALA A 126 -9.16 -8.91 -8.68
N ARG A 127 -8.15 -8.07 -8.41
CA ARG A 127 -6.73 -8.46 -8.51
C ARG A 127 -6.35 -9.50 -7.46
N LEU A 128 -6.74 -9.28 -6.21
CA LEU A 128 -6.49 -10.24 -5.12
C LEU A 128 -7.18 -11.58 -5.39
N ALA A 129 -8.45 -11.55 -5.79
CA ALA A 129 -9.21 -12.75 -6.14
C ALA A 129 -8.53 -13.55 -7.25
N ARG A 130 -7.95 -12.89 -8.25
CA ARG A 130 -7.17 -13.55 -9.31
C ARG A 130 -5.92 -14.22 -8.77
N VAL A 131 -5.17 -13.56 -7.88
CA VAL A 131 -3.97 -14.13 -7.25
C VAL A 131 -4.34 -15.35 -6.40
N LEU A 132 -5.37 -15.23 -5.56
CA LEU A 132 -5.85 -16.33 -4.71
C LEU A 132 -6.37 -17.52 -5.55
N SER A 133 -7.14 -17.23 -6.61
CA SER A 133 -7.75 -18.25 -7.48
C SER A 133 -6.75 -18.92 -8.43
N SER A 134 -5.59 -18.30 -8.70
CA SER A 134 -4.55 -18.87 -9.57
C SER A 134 -3.95 -20.18 -9.04
N GLY A 135 -4.29 -20.56 -7.79
CA GLY A 135 -3.79 -21.78 -7.17
C GLY A 135 -2.32 -21.71 -6.81
N SER A 136 -1.69 -20.52 -6.88
CA SER A 136 -0.31 -20.30 -6.40
C SER A 136 -0.15 -20.72 -4.93
N LEU A 137 -1.18 -20.48 -4.10
CA LEU A 137 -1.25 -20.91 -2.71
C LEU A 137 -1.60 -22.40 -2.54
N VAL A 138 -2.55 -22.94 -3.31
CA VAL A 138 -3.06 -24.31 -3.13
C VAL A 138 -2.11 -25.37 -3.71
N LYS A 139 -1.43 -25.10 -4.81
CA LYS A 139 -0.50 -26.07 -5.45
C LYS A 139 0.82 -26.25 -4.70
N HIS A 140 1.17 -25.37 -3.74
CA HIS A 140 2.41 -25.43 -2.97
C HIS A 140 2.23 -25.85 -1.49
N LEU A 141 0.98 -26.05 -1.05
CA LEU A 141 0.64 -26.62 0.26
C LEU A 141 0.61 -28.16 0.24
N HIS A 142 0.37 -28.78 -0.91
CA HIS A 142 0.30 -30.25 -1.04
C HIS A 142 1.67 -30.96 -1.25
N THR A 143 2.79 -30.24 -1.24
CA THR A 143 4.14 -30.83 -1.31
C THR A 143 4.85 -30.94 0.05
N VAL A 144 4.07 -30.99 1.13
CA VAL A 144 4.54 -31.45 2.45
C VAL A 144 3.61 -32.56 2.90
N ALA A 145 3.85 -33.76 2.37
CA ALA A 145 3.39 -35.03 2.91
C ALA A 145 4.56 -36.00 2.86
#